data_AF-A0A1Q6M888-F1
#
_entry.id   AF-A0A1Q6M888-F1
#
_cell.length_a   1.000
_cell.length_b   1.000
_cell.length_c   1.000
_cell.angle_alpha   90.00
_cell.angle_beta   90.00
_cell.angle_gamma   90.00
#
_symmetry.space_group_name_H-M   'P 1'
#
loop_
_entity.id
_entity.type
_entity.pdbx_description
1 polymer ?
#
loop_
_entity_poly.entity_id
_entity_poly.type
_entity_poly.pdbx_seq_one_letter_code
_entity_poly.pdbx_strand_id
1 'polypeptide(L)'
;MKNIRLFIESNKLDMLKAFSDDSYLYNYIVNNYSELSEDNIFRNPTILKKINNMIYFSKTEITEDDEFVWKETSQNLKNKNVSYYAVVLDPKNGSLFIYNNLKNKIPYIEIDRDTDLFESINKIEKFNKGLEYEEEMEM
;
A
#
# COMPACT_ATOMS: atom_id res chain seq x y z
N MET A 1 12.35 -0.13 -9.87
CA MET A 1 10.93 0.11 -10.20
C MET A 1 10.28 0.78 -9.00
N LYS A 2 9.05 1.27 -9.12
CA LYS A 2 8.38 1.93 -8.00
C LYS A 2 8.01 0.91 -6.93
N ASN A 3 7.84 1.40 -5.70
CA ASN A 3 7.49 0.60 -4.55
C ASN A 3 6.35 1.27 -3.80
N ILE A 4 5.47 0.49 -3.18
CA ILE A 4 4.42 1.01 -2.28
C ILE A 4 4.57 0.41 -0.88
N ARG A 5 4.40 1.27 0.11
CA ARG A 5 4.28 0.93 1.54
C ARG A 5 2.93 1.43 2.02
N LEU A 6 2.10 0.57 2.59
CA LEU A 6 0.74 0.90 3.01
C LEU A 6 0.51 0.44 4.45
N PHE A 7 0.01 1.36 5.27
CA PHE A 7 -0.59 1.10 6.56
C PHE A 7 -2.09 1.34 6.47
N ILE A 8 -2.87 0.35 6.85
CA ILE A 8 -4.33 0.43 6.81
C ILE A 8 -4.94 -0.28 8.01
N GLU A 9 -6.12 0.14 8.47
CA GLU A 9 -6.87 -0.62 9.47
C GLU A 9 -7.10 -2.07 9.02
N SER A 10 -6.88 -3.01 9.95
CA SER A 10 -6.83 -4.44 9.65
C SER A 10 -8.10 -5.01 9.02
N ASN A 11 -9.26 -4.47 9.36
CA ASN A 11 -10.55 -4.87 8.78
C ASN A 11 -10.87 -4.17 7.45
N LYS A 12 -9.94 -3.40 6.88
CA LYS A 12 -10.16 -2.62 5.65
C LYS A 12 -9.35 -3.09 4.46
N LEU A 13 -8.36 -3.98 4.64
CA LEU A 13 -7.61 -4.54 3.51
C LEU A 13 -8.50 -5.41 2.61
N ASP A 14 -9.39 -6.23 3.17
CA ASP A 14 -10.29 -7.07 2.34
C ASP A 14 -11.28 -6.23 1.55
N MET A 15 -11.76 -5.13 2.16
CA MET A 15 -12.58 -4.13 1.47
C MET A 15 -11.81 -3.46 0.32
N LEU A 16 -10.51 -3.23 0.52
CA LEU A 16 -9.62 -2.65 -0.48
C LEU A 16 -9.41 -3.62 -1.65
N LYS A 17 -9.14 -4.91 -1.37
CA LYS A 17 -9.07 -5.98 -2.36
C LYS A 17 -10.34 -6.05 -3.21
N ALA A 18 -11.51 -6.08 -2.58
CA ALA A 18 -12.79 -6.10 -3.29
C ALA A 18 -12.97 -4.88 -4.23
N PHE A 19 -12.68 -3.66 -3.76
CA PHE A 19 -12.80 -2.46 -4.62
C PHE A 19 -11.79 -2.45 -5.76
N SER A 20 -10.57 -2.91 -5.48
CA SER A 20 -9.55 -2.99 -6.50
C SER A 20 -9.93 -4.01 -7.56
N ASP A 21 -10.51 -5.16 -7.19
CA ASP A 21 -11.00 -6.14 -8.16
C ASP A 21 -12.13 -5.55 -9.02
N ASP A 22 -13.07 -4.80 -8.42
CA ASP A 22 -14.15 -4.11 -9.15
C ASP A 22 -13.61 -3.06 -10.14
N SER A 23 -12.64 -2.25 -9.71
CA SER A 23 -11.97 -1.23 -10.55
C SER A 23 -11.14 -1.88 -11.66
N TYR A 24 -10.41 -2.95 -11.35
CA TYR A 24 -9.61 -3.71 -12.32
C TYR A 24 -10.50 -4.39 -13.36
N LEU A 25 -11.62 -5.00 -12.94
CA LEU A 25 -12.61 -5.59 -13.84
C LEU A 25 -13.24 -4.52 -14.75
N TYR A 26 -13.63 -3.36 -14.21
CA TYR A 26 -14.23 -2.29 -15.00
C TYR A 26 -13.31 -1.75 -16.10
N ASN A 27 -12.02 -1.58 -15.80
CA ASN A 27 -11.05 -1.02 -16.75
C ASN A 27 -10.52 -2.05 -17.76
N TYR A 28 -10.49 -3.35 -17.43
CA TYR A 28 -9.89 -4.38 -18.28
C TYR A 28 -10.86 -5.38 -18.93
N ILE A 29 -12.14 -5.44 -18.54
CA ILE A 29 -13.19 -6.18 -19.30
C ILE A 29 -13.32 -5.61 -20.72
N VAL A 30 -12.93 -4.34 -20.95
CA VAL A 30 -12.90 -3.74 -22.30
C VAL A 30 -11.83 -4.37 -23.20
N ASN A 31 -10.83 -5.09 -22.65
CA ASN A 31 -9.65 -5.58 -23.38
C ASN A 31 -9.50 -7.12 -23.46
N ASN A 32 -10.51 -7.93 -23.10
CA ASN A 32 -10.51 -9.41 -23.24
C ASN A 32 -9.33 -10.17 -22.59
N TYR A 33 -8.83 -9.72 -21.45
CA TYR A 33 -7.81 -10.46 -20.70
C TYR A 33 -8.47 -11.33 -19.60
N SER A 34 -8.23 -12.65 -19.65
CA SER A 34 -8.83 -13.63 -18.74
C SER A 34 -8.04 -13.89 -17.44
N GLU A 35 -6.86 -13.32 -17.28
CA GLU A 35 -5.90 -13.67 -16.20
C GLU A 35 -5.74 -12.58 -15.11
N LEU A 36 -6.43 -11.44 -15.25
CA LEU A 36 -6.06 -10.19 -14.56
C LEU A 36 -6.44 -10.08 -13.07
N SER A 37 -7.34 -10.91 -12.55
CA SER A 37 -7.72 -10.83 -11.13
C SER A 37 -6.65 -11.37 -10.18
N GLU A 38 -5.68 -12.14 -10.70
CA GLU A 38 -4.60 -12.71 -9.89
C GLU A 38 -3.42 -11.75 -9.68
N ASP A 39 -3.26 -10.73 -10.54
CA ASP A 39 -2.08 -9.84 -10.56
C ASP A 39 -2.31 -8.43 -10.01
N ASN A 40 -3.54 -8.09 -9.60
CA ASN A 40 -3.82 -6.80 -8.96
C ASN A 40 -2.86 -6.55 -7.77
N ILE A 41 -2.34 -5.32 -7.65
CA ILE A 41 -1.37 -4.87 -6.64
C ILE A 41 -1.58 -5.47 -5.24
N PHE A 42 -2.82 -5.69 -4.78
CA PHE A 42 -3.12 -6.20 -3.44
C PHE A 42 -3.18 -7.74 -3.29
N ARG A 43 -3.09 -8.50 -4.38
CA ARG A 43 -3.23 -9.96 -4.40
C ARG A 43 -1.94 -10.70 -4.03
N ASN A 44 -0.77 -10.11 -4.33
CA ASN A 44 0.55 -10.71 -4.08
C ASN A 44 1.55 -9.71 -3.47
N PRO A 45 1.36 -9.25 -2.22
CA PRO A 45 2.34 -8.39 -1.55
C PRO A 45 3.72 -9.03 -1.48
N THR A 46 4.76 -8.19 -1.49
CA THR A 46 6.11 -8.61 -1.08
C THR A 46 6.11 -8.95 0.41
N ILE A 47 5.49 -8.09 1.25
CA ILE A 47 5.36 -8.30 2.69
C ILE A 47 3.94 -7.99 3.12
N LEU A 48 3.36 -8.85 3.94
CA LEU A 48 2.07 -8.63 4.58
C LEU A 48 2.14 -8.96 6.08
N LYS A 49 2.15 -7.92 6.91
CA LYS A 49 2.28 -8.09 8.37
C LYS A 49 1.11 -7.44 9.09
N LYS A 50 0.47 -8.18 9.99
CA LYS A 50 -0.49 -7.59 10.94
C LYS A 50 0.29 -6.97 12.11
N ILE A 51 -0.02 -5.71 12.41
CA ILE A 51 0.61 -4.95 13.49
C ILE A 51 -0.49 -4.31 14.33
N ASN A 52 -0.75 -4.88 15.51
CA ASN A 52 -1.87 -4.50 16.35
C ASN A 52 -3.20 -4.47 15.56
N ASN A 53 -3.80 -3.29 15.43
CA ASN A 53 -5.08 -3.06 14.76
C ASN A 53 -4.92 -2.68 13.27
N MET A 54 -3.68 -2.60 12.78
CA MET A 54 -3.35 -2.23 11.40
C MET A 54 -2.75 -3.42 10.65
N ILE A 55 -2.81 -3.36 9.33
CA ILE A 55 -2.04 -4.18 8.42
C ILE A 55 -1.00 -3.29 7.76
N TYR A 56 0.23 -3.77 7.77
CA TYR A 56 1.29 -3.31 6.90
C TYR A 56 1.32 -4.16 5.64
N PHE A 57 1.31 -3.48 4.51
CA PHE A 57 1.39 -4.04 3.19
C PHE A 57 2.58 -3.39 2.47
N SER A 58 3.44 -4.22 1.90
CA SER A 58 4.55 -3.77 1.07
C SER A 58 4.51 -4.49 -0.26
N LYS A 59 4.67 -3.75 -1.35
CA LYS A 59 4.86 -4.32 -2.69
C LYS A 59 5.99 -3.58 -3.38
N THR A 60 6.98 -4.35 -3.80
CA THR A 60 8.09 -3.90 -4.63
C THR A 60 7.76 -4.09 -6.10
N GLU A 61 8.43 -3.30 -6.93
CA GLU A 61 8.37 -3.43 -8.39
C GLU A 61 6.97 -3.25 -8.99
N ILE A 62 6.19 -2.30 -8.45
CA ILE A 62 4.85 -1.99 -8.97
C ILE A 62 4.96 -1.38 -10.37
N THR A 63 4.00 -1.77 -11.21
CA THR A 63 3.84 -1.33 -12.60
C THR A 63 3.04 -0.02 -12.68
N GLU A 64 2.92 0.54 -13.88
CA GLU A 64 2.06 1.72 -14.10
C GLU A 64 0.57 1.38 -13.89
N ASP A 65 0.16 0.15 -14.23
CA ASP A 65 -1.19 -0.35 -14.03
C ASP A 65 -1.53 -0.47 -12.54
N ASP A 66 -0.59 -0.97 -11.74
CA ASP A 66 -0.69 -1.01 -10.28
C ASP A 66 -0.88 0.40 -9.69
N GLU A 67 -0.15 1.40 -10.20
CA GLU A 67 -0.30 2.79 -9.77
C GLU A 67 -1.67 3.36 -10.12
N PHE A 68 -2.22 3.02 -11.29
CA PHE A 68 -3.54 3.45 -11.70
C PHE A 68 -4.61 2.89 -10.77
N VAL A 69 -4.57 1.58 -10.51
CA VAL A 69 -5.48 0.89 -9.58
C VAL A 69 -5.34 1.43 -8.16
N TRP A 70 -4.11 1.70 -7.72
CA TRP A 70 -3.86 2.34 -6.43
C TRP A 70 -4.50 3.74 -6.35
N LYS A 71 -4.37 4.57 -7.38
CA LYS A 71 -4.95 5.92 -7.41
C LYS A 71 -6.48 5.87 -7.31
N GLU A 72 -7.14 5.00 -8.07
CA GLU A 72 -8.60 4.84 -8.00
C GLU A 72 -9.05 4.31 -6.62
N THR A 73 -8.36 3.30 -6.11
CA THR A 73 -8.74 2.66 -4.85
C THR A 73 -8.48 3.57 -3.64
N SER A 74 -7.37 4.31 -3.62
CA SER A 74 -7.04 5.25 -2.55
C SER A 74 -8.00 6.43 -2.47
N GLN A 75 -8.52 6.89 -3.62
CA GLN A 75 -9.59 7.89 -3.65
C GLN A 75 -10.88 7.35 -3.03
N ASN A 76 -11.24 6.09 -3.32
CA ASN A 76 -12.39 5.43 -2.69
C ASN A 76 -12.23 5.29 -1.18
N LEU A 77 -11.04 4.94 -0.67
CA LEU A 77 -10.77 4.91 0.77
C LEU A 77 -10.97 6.27 1.43
N LYS A 78 -10.49 7.33 0.78
CA LYS A 78 -10.68 8.70 1.26
C LYS A 78 -12.15 9.09 1.30
N ASN A 79 -12.91 8.78 0.25
CA ASN A 79 -14.35 9.04 0.19
C ASN A 79 -15.14 8.28 1.27
N LYS A 80 -14.72 7.03 1.58
CA LYS A 80 -15.31 6.21 2.66
C LYS A 80 -14.75 6.54 4.05
N ASN A 81 -13.91 7.58 4.15
CA ASN A 81 -13.28 8.04 5.38
C ASN A 81 -12.55 6.92 6.13
N VAL A 82 -11.87 6.04 5.40
CA VAL A 82 -11.02 4.98 5.97
C VAL A 82 -9.68 5.61 6.39
N SER A 83 -9.16 5.22 7.55
CA SER A 83 -7.84 5.67 8.01
C SER A 83 -6.75 4.82 7.36
N TYR A 84 -5.86 5.47 6.62
CA TYR A 84 -4.71 4.82 5.98
C TYR A 84 -3.56 5.80 5.79
N TYR A 85 -2.37 5.26 5.57
CA TYR A 85 -1.17 6.00 5.17
C TYR A 85 -0.38 5.17 4.18
N ALA A 86 -0.10 5.73 3.00
CA ALA A 86 0.63 5.05 1.95
C ALA A 86 1.71 5.96 1.35
N VAL A 87 2.81 5.34 0.98
CA VAL A 87 3.99 5.96 0.38
C VAL A 87 4.30 5.21 -0.89
N VAL A 88 4.31 5.90 -2.03
CA VAL A 88 4.80 5.39 -3.31
C VAL A 88 6.15 6.04 -3.58
N LEU A 89 7.20 5.22 -3.66
CA LEU A 89 8.58 5.63 -3.87
C LEU A 89 9.03 5.23 -5.26
N ASP A 90 9.58 6.18 -6.01
CA ASP A 90 10.30 5.91 -7.26
C ASP A 90 11.81 6.12 -7.05
N PRO A 91 12.56 5.03 -6.78
CA PRO A 91 13.99 5.13 -6.55
C PRO A 91 14.78 5.57 -7.80
N LYS A 92 14.20 5.47 -9.01
CA LYS A 92 14.93 5.82 -10.25
C LYS A 92 15.13 7.33 -10.39
N ASN A 93 14.13 8.12 -10.01
CA ASN A 93 14.15 9.58 -10.15
C ASN A 93 14.07 10.30 -8.79
N GLY A 94 13.98 9.55 -7.68
CA GLY A 94 13.85 10.10 -6.32
C GLY A 94 12.47 10.70 -6.04
N SER A 95 11.47 10.46 -6.89
CA SER A 95 10.12 10.98 -6.66
C SER A 95 9.36 10.17 -5.62
N LEU A 96 8.47 10.88 -4.93
CA LEU A 96 7.69 10.36 -3.82
C LEU A 96 6.28 10.90 -3.91
N PHE A 97 5.31 10.01 -3.64
CA PHE A 97 3.91 10.38 -3.47
C PHE A 97 3.37 9.82 -2.17
N ILE A 98 2.68 10.66 -1.40
CA ILE A 98 1.96 10.24 -0.20
C ILE A 98 0.47 10.24 -0.50
N TYR A 99 -0.20 9.19 -0.06
CA TYR A 99 -1.65 9.11 -0.03
C TYR A 99 -2.05 8.77 1.41
N ASN A 100 -2.78 9.65 2.09
CA ASN A 100 -3.22 9.34 3.44
C ASN A 100 -4.54 10.03 3.79
N ASN A 101 -5.25 9.42 4.74
CA ASN A 101 -6.38 10.00 5.47
C ASN A 101 -6.23 9.62 6.95
N LEU A 102 -5.01 9.80 7.47
CA LEU A 102 -4.63 9.27 8.77
C LEU A 102 -5.42 9.97 9.89
N LYS A 103 -6.26 9.22 10.61
CA LYS A 103 -7.11 9.77 11.69
C LYS A 103 -6.38 9.86 13.03
N ASN A 104 -5.56 8.86 13.30
CA ASN A 104 -4.79 8.67 14.53
C ASN A 104 -3.36 8.30 14.14
N LYS A 105 -2.46 8.13 15.11
CA LYS A 105 -1.11 7.64 14.83
C LYS A 105 -1.07 6.21 14.28
N ILE A 106 -0.03 5.90 13.51
CA ILE A 106 0.43 4.54 13.22
C ILE A 106 1.18 4.05 14.47
N PRO A 107 0.58 3.21 15.32
CA PRO A 107 1.03 3.04 16.70
C PRO A 107 2.42 2.43 16.85
N TYR A 108 2.89 1.70 15.83
CA TYR A 108 4.13 0.92 15.89
C TYR A 108 5.37 1.68 15.41
N ILE A 109 5.20 2.66 14.53
CA ILE A 109 6.29 3.45 13.96
C ILE A 109 6.20 4.93 14.34
N GLU A 110 5.26 5.28 15.22
CA GLU A 110 5.09 6.64 15.78
C GLU A 110 5.04 7.71 14.68
N ILE A 111 4.18 7.46 13.69
CA ILE A 111 3.83 8.45 12.66
C ILE A 111 2.42 8.94 12.96
N ASP A 112 2.24 10.24 13.09
CA ASP A 112 0.96 10.90 13.23
C ASP A 112 0.81 12.03 12.20
N ARG A 113 -0.12 12.95 12.43
CA ARG A 113 -0.40 14.06 11.52
C ARG A 113 0.66 15.15 11.53
N ASP A 114 1.44 15.23 12.59
CA ASP A 114 2.43 16.29 12.83
C ASP A 114 3.86 15.80 12.53
N THR A 115 4.04 14.49 12.34
CA THR A 115 5.32 13.89 11.98
C THR A 115 5.79 14.41 10.63
N ASP A 116 7.05 14.87 10.57
CA ASP A 116 7.67 15.35 9.34
C ASP A 116 7.64 14.27 8.25
N LEU A 117 7.50 14.70 6.99
CA LEU A 117 7.44 13.80 5.85
C LEU A 117 8.69 12.93 5.73
N PHE A 118 9.86 13.55 5.75
CA PHE A 118 11.12 12.84 5.62
C PHE A 118 11.33 11.87 6.79
N GLU A 119 10.98 12.29 7.99
CA GLU A 119 11.00 11.43 9.18
C GLU A 119 10.07 10.22 9.02
N SER A 120 8.84 10.45 8.55
CA SER A 120 7.84 9.41 8.30
C SER A 120 8.35 8.36 7.32
N ILE A 121 8.93 8.78 6.19
CA ILE A 121 9.48 7.86 5.19
C ILE A 121 10.64 7.05 5.78
N ASN A 122 11.56 7.72 6.48
CA ASN A 122 12.71 7.05 7.08
C ASN A 122 12.27 5.99 8.09
N LYS A 123 11.27 6.30 8.92
CA LYS A 123 10.64 5.35 9.84
C LYS A 123 10.03 4.14 9.09
N ILE A 124 9.30 4.39 8.01
CA ILE A 124 8.67 3.33 7.19
C ILE A 124 9.70 2.44 6.51
N GLU A 125 10.73 3.01 5.88
CA GLU A 125 11.73 2.23 5.16
C GLU A 125 12.66 1.45 6.10
N LYS A 126 12.99 2.01 7.28
CA LYS A 126 13.68 1.26 8.35
C LYS A 126 12.84 0.08 8.81
N PHE A 127 11.54 0.28 8.98
CA PHE A 127 10.61 -0.78 9.36
C PHE A 127 10.52 -1.86 8.28
N ASN A 128 10.37 -1.50 7.00
CA ASN A 128 10.35 -2.44 5.88
C ASN A 128 11.61 -3.32 5.85
N LYS A 129 12.80 -2.71 5.95
CA LYS A 129 14.07 -3.45 5.98
C LYS A 129 14.15 -4.42 7.14
N GLY A 130 13.66 -4.03 8.32
CA GLY A 130 13.58 -4.92 9.47
C GLY A 130 12.78 -6.19 9.18
N LEU A 131 11.64 -6.03 8.49
CA LEU A 131 10.81 -7.17 8.08
C LEU A 131 11.45 -8.02 6.98
N GLU A 132 12.14 -7.42 6.00
CA GLU A 132 12.88 -8.17 4.97
C GLU A 132 13.93 -9.09 5.62
N TYR A 133 14.68 -8.59 6.61
CA TYR A 133 15.65 -9.41 7.35
C TYR A 133 14.98 -10.52 8.19
N GLU A 134 13.81 -10.27 8.78
CA GLU A 134 13.04 -11.31 9.49
C GLU A 134 12.67 -12.45 8.53
N GLU A 135 12.14 -12.13 7.34
CA GLU A 135 11.75 -13.13 6.34
C GLU A 135 12.95 -13.91 5.79
N GLU A 136 14.10 -13.26 5.59
CA GLU A 136 15.34 -13.93 5.17
C GLU A 136 15.88 -14.92 6.21
N MET A 137 15.71 -14.63 7.51
CA MET A 137 16.17 -15.51 8.60
C MET A 137 15.23 -16.69 8.86
N GLU A 138 13.98 -16.63 8.38
CA GLU A 138 12.98 -17.68 8.53
C GLU A 138 13.01 -18.72 7.39
N MET A 139 13.83 -18.50 6.34
CA MET A 139 14.05 -19.40 5.20
C MET A 139 15.27 -20.33 5.39
#